data_AF-A0A3D3TH41-F1
#
_entry.id   AF-A0A3D3TH41-F1
#
_cell.length_a   1.000
_cell.length_b   1.000
_cell.length_c   1.000
_cell.angle_alpha   90.00
_cell.angle_beta   90.00
_cell.angle_gamma   90.00
#
_symmetry.space_group_name_H-M   'P 1'
#
loop_
_entity.id
_entity.type
_entity.pdbx_description
1 polymer ?
#
loop_
_entity_poly.entity_id
_entity_poly.type
_entity_poly.pdbx_seq_one_letter_code
_entity_poly.pdbx_strand_id
1 'polypeptide(L)'
;MRKFFVLIFGVLCAWSVYSQDMSVLSPDGHLNVKIFVKEGKPMYSVTYKDKPMLESSPLGLITNEGDFSTNMKFVQKSEGKVDKKYTQDKIKQAQVHYEANTLRCTFQDAKERQLSVLFQVSNNDVAFRYELSAWGERRACVVEKETTGFRFPSVTTAFVSYMMAPMESFARTSPSYESGYQTDVPMAETTSGTGYVFPGLFRVGNDGWVLLSETGVTSLYCASHLGKYHDGMYTVEYPNPKENNGFGSNGVQIGLPGVTPWRTITIGDNLKPVVETTIPFDVVEPLYDASQKY
;
A
#
# COMPACT_ATOMS: atom_id res chain seq x y z
N MET A 1 -8.55 -69.57 -32.23
CA MET A 1 -7.84 -68.63 -31.33
C MET A 1 -7.64 -67.31 -32.07
N ARG A 2 -8.43 -66.28 -31.80
CA ARG A 2 -8.28 -64.93 -32.38
C ARG A 2 -8.31 -63.95 -31.23
N LYS A 3 -7.15 -63.38 -30.88
CA LYS A 3 -7.01 -62.39 -29.80
C LYS A 3 -7.36 -61.02 -30.38
N PHE A 4 -8.46 -60.42 -29.90
CA PHE A 4 -8.79 -59.02 -30.15
C PHE A 4 -8.01 -58.14 -29.17
N PHE A 5 -7.11 -57.30 -29.67
CA PHE A 5 -6.49 -56.22 -28.90
C PHE A 5 -7.41 -55.00 -28.99
N VAL A 6 -8.08 -54.66 -27.89
CA VAL A 6 -8.84 -53.40 -27.76
C VAL A 6 -7.86 -52.35 -27.23
N LEU A 7 -7.55 -51.37 -28.08
CA LEU A 7 -6.70 -50.23 -27.74
C LEU A 7 -7.60 -49.16 -27.09
N ILE A 8 -7.47 -48.96 -25.78
CA ILE A 8 -8.17 -47.89 -25.05
C ILE A 8 -7.41 -46.59 -25.30
N PHE A 9 -8.02 -45.69 -26.07
CA PHE A 9 -7.52 -44.34 -26.32
C PHE A 9 -7.91 -43.45 -25.14
N GLY A 10 -6.97 -43.23 -24.21
CA GLY A 10 -7.16 -42.33 -23.07
C GLY A 10 -7.19 -40.87 -23.53
N VAL A 11 -8.37 -40.25 -23.45
CA VAL A 11 -8.52 -38.80 -23.63
C VAL A 11 -7.91 -38.10 -22.41
N LEU A 12 -6.69 -37.60 -22.57
CA LEU A 12 -6.07 -36.65 -21.66
C LEU A 12 -6.81 -35.31 -21.80
N CYS A 13 -7.80 -35.06 -20.95
CA CYS A 13 -8.30 -33.72 -20.73
C CYS A 13 -7.16 -32.87 -20.17
N ALA A 14 -6.56 -32.03 -21.00
CA ALA A 14 -5.68 -30.97 -20.55
C ALA A 14 -6.54 -29.94 -19.80
N TRP A 15 -6.54 -30.01 -18.48
CA TRP A 15 -7.06 -28.94 -17.67
C TRP A 15 -6.10 -27.77 -17.87
N SER A 16 -6.53 -26.76 -18.63
CA SER A 16 -5.85 -25.46 -18.63
C SER A 16 -5.90 -24.93 -17.20
N VAL A 17 -4.79 -25.10 -16.48
CA VAL A 17 -4.57 -24.40 -15.22
C VAL A 17 -4.42 -22.93 -15.63
N TYR A 18 -5.53 -22.19 -15.61
CA TYR A 18 -5.49 -20.74 -15.70
C TYR A 18 -4.65 -20.26 -14.51
N SER A 19 -3.41 -19.87 -14.78
CA SER A 19 -2.63 -19.09 -13.84
C SER A 19 -3.45 -17.83 -13.55
N GLN A 20 -3.97 -17.72 -12.33
CA GLN A 20 -4.65 -16.51 -11.87
C GLN A 20 -3.57 -15.45 -11.66
N ASP A 21 -3.10 -14.85 -12.74
CA ASP A 21 -2.12 -13.78 -12.66
C ASP A 21 -2.82 -12.57 -12.05
N MET A 22 -2.56 -12.31 -10.78
CA MET A 22 -3.07 -11.13 -10.06
C MET A 22 -2.05 -10.00 -10.25
N SER A 23 -1.91 -9.54 -11.48
CA SER A 23 -0.97 -8.47 -11.86
C SER A 23 -1.71 -7.30 -12.49
N VAL A 24 -1.18 -6.09 -12.32
CA VAL A 24 -1.67 -4.88 -12.97
C VAL A 24 -0.50 -4.06 -13.48
N LEU A 25 -0.53 -3.79 -14.78
CA LEU A 25 0.41 -2.91 -15.46
C LEU A 25 -0.13 -1.49 -15.47
N SER A 26 0.76 -0.52 -15.40
CA SER A 26 0.52 0.88 -15.75
C SER A 26 0.07 1.03 -17.22
N PRO A 27 -0.54 2.17 -17.60
CA PRO A 27 -0.93 2.45 -18.98
C PRO A 27 0.20 2.33 -20.00
N ASP A 28 1.43 2.74 -19.65
CA ASP A 28 2.61 2.63 -20.51
C ASP A 28 3.32 1.26 -20.44
N GLY A 29 2.88 0.37 -19.53
CA GLY A 29 3.40 -0.98 -19.36
C GLY A 29 4.74 -1.07 -18.62
N HIS A 30 5.32 0.04 -18.14
CA HIS A 30 6.63 0.00 -17.47
C HIS A 30 6.55 -0.37 -15.99
N LEU A 31 5.53 0.12 -15.29
CA LEU A 31 5.27 -0.20 -13.89
C LEU A 31 4.32 -1.39 -13.79
N ASN A 32 4.70 -2.42 -13.03
CA ASN A 32 3.91 -3.63 -12.80
C ASN A 32 3.78 -3.91 -11.30
N VAL A 33 2.56 -4.15 -10.83
CA VAL A 33 2.28 -4.62 -9.48
C VAL A 33 1.73 -6.03 -9.55
N LYS A 34 2.42 -6.97 -8.89
CA LYS A 34 1.98 -8.36 -8.76
C LYS A 34 1.54 -8.65 -7.35
N ILE A 35 0.38 -9.27 -7.20
CA ILE A 35 -0.22 -9.70 -5.94
C ILE A 35 -0.24 -11.22 -5.89
N PHE A 36 -0.04 -11.80 -4.72
CA PHE A 36 -0.08 -13.26 -4.52
C PHE A 36 -0.35 -13.61 -3.06
N VAL A 37 -0.72 -14.86 -2.82
CA VAL A 37 -0.83 -15.42 -1.46
C VAL A 37 0.30 -16.41 -1.27
N LYS A 38 1.17 -16.16 -0.28
CA LYS A 38 2.26 -17.08 0.11
C LYS A 38 1.95 -17.63 1.48
N GLU A 39 1.72 -18.94 1.59
CA GLU A 39 1.44 -19.62 2.87
C GLU A 39 0.29 -18.95 3.65
N GLY A 40 -0.78 -18.58 2.95
CA GLY A 40 -1.94 -17.89 3.54
C GLY A 40 -1.72 -16.40 3.85
N LYS A 41 -0.57 -15.81 3.48
CA LYS A 41 -0.30 -14.37 3.65
C LYS A 41 -0.49 -13.63 2.33
N PRO A 42 -1.38 -12.64 2.24
CA PRO A 42 -1.46 -11.75 1.09
C PRO A 42 -0.18 -10.90 0.98
N MET A 43 0.40 -10.86 -0.21
CA MET A 43 1.66 -10.17 -0.49
C MET A 43 1.56 -9.45 -1.84
N TYR A 44 2.44 -8.48 -2.05
CA TYR A 44 2.64 -7.82 -3.36
C TYR A 44 4.13 -7.59 -3.65
N SER A 45 4.45 -7.33 -4.91
CA SER A 45 5.77 -6.88 -5.37
C SER A 45 5.60 -5.87 -6.50
N VAL A 46 6.57 -4.99 -6.68
CA VAL A 46 6.52 -3.92 -7.68
C VAL A 46 7.80 -3.92 -8.51
N THR A 47 7.65 -3.90 -9.83
CA THR A 47 8.77 -3.76 -10.78
C THR A 47 8.56 -2.56 -11.69
N TYR A 48 9.64 -1.87 -12.05
CA TYR A 48 9.64 -0.77 -13.02
C TYR A 48 10.66 -1.05 -14.11
N LYS A 49 10.25 -1.13 -15.37
CA LYS A 49 11.10 -1.51 -16.51
C LYS A 49 11.90 -2.79 -16.22
N ASP A 50 11.20 -3.81 -15.73
CA ASP A 50 11.74 -5.12 -15.31
C ASP A 50 12.73 -5.10 -14.13
N LYS A 51 12.93 -3.95 -13.48
CA LYS A 51 13.75 -3.82 -12.28
C LYS A 51 12.90 -3.97 -11.02
N PRO A 52 13.30 -4.79 -10.03
CA PRO A 52 12.58 -4.88 -8.77
C PRO A 52 12.72 -3.56 -8.00
N MET A 53 11.59 -2.92 -7.71
CA MET A 53 11.54 -1.69 -6.89
C MET A 53 11.05 -1.99 -5.49
N LEU A 54 10.10 -2.92 -5.36
CA LEU A 54 9.73 -3.58 -4.12
C LEU A 54 9.68 -5.10 -4.32
N GLU A 55 10.33 -5.82 -3.43
CA GLU A 55 10.25 -7.28 -3.36
C GLU A 55 8.95 -7.71 -2.65
N SER A 56 8.84 -9.01 -2.36
CA SER A 56 7.68 -9.59 -1.67
C SER A 56 7.37 -8.88 -0.35
N SER A 57 6.35 -8.05 -0.37
CA SER A 57 5.94 -7.13 0.69
C SER A 57 4.56 -7.53 1.24
N PRO A 58 4.38 -7.56 2.57
CA PRO A 58 3.14 -8.02 3.17
C PRO A 58 1.99 -7.03 3.00
N LEU A 59 0.77 -7.56 2.94
CA LEU A 59 -0.49 -6.83 3.04
C LEU A 59 -1.32 -7.43 4.17
N GLY A 60 -2.08 -6.61 4.87
CA GLY A 60 -3.07 -7.10 5.84
C GLY A 60 -3.41 -6.09 6.92
N LEU A 61 -4.51 -6.36 7.61
CA LEU A 61 -4.99 -5.61 8.75
C LEU A 61 -5.23 -6.57 9.91
N ILE A 62 -4.85 -6.16 11.12
CA ILE A 62 -5.26 -6.81 12.36
C ILE A 62 -6.36 -5.95 12.95
N THR A 63 -7.49 -6.58 13.26
CA THR A 63 -8.68 -5.92 13.79
C THR A 63 -9.17 -6.64 15.03
N ASN A 64 -10.02 -5.98 15.82
CA ASN A 64 -10.70 -6.61 16.94
C ASN A 64 -11.67 -7.75 16.55
N GLU A 65 -11.99 -7.88 15.26
CA GLU A 65 -12.77 -9.00 14.73
C GLU A 65 -11.84 -10.15 14.30
N GLY A 66 -10.63 -9.86 13.84
CA GLY A 66 -9.63 -10.89 13.49
C GLY A 66 -8.43 -10.36 12.71
N ASP A 67 -7.50 -11.28 12.46
CA ASP A 67 -6.29 -11.06 11.68
C ASP A 67 -6.52 -11.40 10.20
N PHE A 68 -6.41 -10.39 9.34
CA PHE A 68 -6.53 -10.50 7.88
C PHE A 68 -5.17 -10.45 7.16
N SER A 69 -4.07 -10.67 7.90
CA SER A 69 -2.70 -10.79 7.35
C SER A 69 -2.23 -12.23 7.18
N THR A 70 -2.92 -13.19 7.80
CA THR A 70 -2.57 -14.62 7.78
C THR A 70 -3.79 -15.49 7.51
N ASN A 71 -3.57 -16.73 7.05
CA ASN A 71 -4.62 -17.72 6.76
C ASN A 71 -5.71 -17.23 5.78
N MET A 72 -5.34 -16.32 4.88
CA MET A 72 -6.22 -15.77 3.85
C MET A 72 -6.14 -16.60 2.58
N LYS A 73 -7.29 -16.80 1.93
CA LYS A 73 -7.38 -17.36 0.57
C LYS A 73 -7.84 -16.28 -0.40
N PHE A 74 -7.28 -16.29 -1.61
CA PHE A 74 -7.79 -15.47 -2.71
C PHE A 74 -9.19 -15.93 -3.10
N VAL A 75 -10.07 -14.98 -3.41
CA VAL A 75 -11.47 -15.23 -3.79
C VAL A 75 -11.70 -14.85 -5.24
N GLN A 76 -11.44 -13.58 -5.56
CA GLN A 76 -11.73 -13.02 -6.86
C GLN A 76 -10.88 -11.77 -7.09
N LYS A 77 -10.72 -11.41 -8.37
CA LYS A 77 -10.18 -10.13 -8.80
C LYS A 77 -11.14 -9.42 -9.73
N SER A 78 -11.06 -8.09 -9.74
CA SER A 78 -11.72 -7.24 -10.73
C SER A 78 -10.71 -6.22 -11.24
N GLU A 79 -10.64 -6.09 -12.55
CA GLU A 79 -9.77 -5.15 -13.26
C GLU A 79 -10.61 -3.99 -13.80
N GLY A 80 -10.00 -2.83 -13.93
CA GLY A 80 -10.65 -1.65 -14.46
C GLY A 80 -9.66 -0.58 -14.88
N LYS A 81 -10.19 0.61 -15.17
CA LYS A 81 -9.42 1.80 -15.53
C LYS A 81 -10.03 3.02 -14.88
N VAL A 82 -9.19 4.00 -14.56
CA VAL A 82 -9.56 5.35 -14.16
C VAL A 82 -9.00 6.29 -15.23
N ASP A 83 -9.84 7.18 -15.72
CA ASP A 83 -9.48 8.29 -16.59
C ASP A 83 -10.29 9.49 -16.10
N LYS A 84 -9.62 10.45 -15.46
CA LYS A 84 -10.26 11.67 -14.96
C LYS A 84 -9.40 12.89 -15.16
N LYS A 85 -10.05 14.04 -15.34
CA LYS A 85 -9.42 15.35 -15.42
C LYS A 85 -9.92 16.20 -14.26
N TYR A 86 -9.00 16.89 -13.57
CA TYR A 86 -9.36 17.80 -12.49
C TYR A 86 -8.50 19.07 -12.52
N THR A 87 -9.00 20.12 -11.86
CA THR A 87 -8.28 21.38 -11.66
C THR A 87 -8.04 21.59 -10.16
N GLN A 88 -6.79 21.93 -9.80
CA GLN A 88 -6.38 22.19 -8.43
C GLN A 88 -5.31 23.30 -8.42
N ASP A 89 -5.73 24.53 -8.14
CA ASP A 89 -4.88 25.71 -8.30
C ASP A 89 -3.79 25.87 -7.21
N LYS A 90 -3.82 25.01 -6.18
CA LYS A 90 -2.94 25.11 -5.01
C LYS A 90 -1.86 24.02 -4.95
N ILE A 91 -1.65 23.30 -6.05
CA ILE A 91 -0.63 22.26 -6.14
C ILE A 91 0.34 22.57 -7.29
N LYS A 92 1.39 21.78 -7.41
CA LYS A 92 2.46 21.95 -8.42
C LYS A 92 1.98 21.97 -9.87
N GLN A 93 0.79 21.44 -10.17
CA GLN A 93 0.18 21.41 -11.49
C GLN A 93 -1.32 21.70 -11.40
N ALA A 94 -1.76 22.81 -12.01
CA ALA A 94 -3.14 23.27 -11.90
C ALA A 94 -4.16 22.39 -12.62
N GLN A 95 -3.81 21.84 -13.79
CA GLN A 95 -4.69 20.96 -14.57
C GLN A 95 -4.04 19.59 -14.71
N VAL A 96 -4.71 18.56 -14.19
CA VAL A 96 -4.19 17.19 -14.17
C VAL A 96 -5.12 16.28 -14.96
N HIS A 97 -4.53 15.42 -15.79
CA HIS A 97 -5.19 14.28 -16.43
C HIS A 97 -4.62 13.02 -15.80
N TYR A 98 -5.42 12.36 -14.97
CA TYR A 98 -5.04 11.15 -14.25
C TYR A 98 -5.58 9.92 -14.97
N GLU A 99 -4.66 9.07 -15.43
CA GLU A 99 -4.95 7.79 -16.04
C GLU A 99 -4.26 6.67 -15.25
N ALA A 100 -5.03 5.65 -14.89
CA ALA A 100 -4.51 4.49 -14.16
C ALA A 100 -5.29 3.23 -14.52
N ASN A 101 -4.60 2.08 -14.52
CA ASN A 101 -5.27 0.78 -14.51
C ASN A 101 -5.54 0.38 -13.06
N THR A 102 -6.64 -0.32 -12.81
CA THR A 102 -7.03 -0.74 -11.46
C THR A 102 -7.09 -2.25 -11.34
N LEU A 103 -6.75 -2.74 -10.14
CA LEU A 103 -6.89 -4.14 -9.77
C LEU A 103 -7.37 -4.24 -8.33
N ARG A 104 -8.57 -4.77 -8.16
CA ARG A 104 -9.15 -5.10 -6.87
C ARG A 104 -9.01 -6.59 -6.62
N CYS A 105 -8.24 -6.98 -5.60
CA CYS A 105 -8.13 -8.37 -5.17
C CYS A 105 -8.90 -8.58 -3.86
N THR A 106 -9.80 -9.56 -3.82
CA THR A 106 -10.54 -9.92 -2.62
C THR A 106 -9.97 -11.19 -2.01
N PHE A 107 -9.67 -11.14 -0.72
CA PHE A 107 -9.23 -12.26 0.09
C PHE A 107 -10.28 -12.56 1.16
N GLN A 108 -10.32 -13.79 1.65
CA GLN A 108 -11.19 -14.17 2.75
C GLN A 108 -10.48 -15.10 3.74
N ASP A 109 -10.87 -15.02 5.00
CA ASP A 109 -10.42 -15.94 6.04
C ASP A 109 -11.28 -17.23 6.07
N ALA A 110 -11.03 -18.10 7.04
CA ALA A 110 -11.81 -19.33 7.26
C ALA A 110 -13.26 -19.08 7.73
N LYS A 111 -13.57 -17.86 8.19
CA LYS A 111 -14.92 -17.43 8.60
C LYS A 111 -15.65 -16.71 7.46
N GLU A 112 -15.12 -16.79 6.24
CA GLU A 112 -15.66 -16.16 5.02
C GLU A 112 -15.75 -14.62 5.09
N ARG A 113 -14.97 -14.00 5.99
CA ARG A 113 -14.89 -12.56 6.10
C ARG A 113 -13.94 -12.02 5.06
N GLN A 114 -14.43 -11.09 4.26
CA GLN A 114 -13.69 -10.58 3.11
C GLN A 114 -12.98 -9.26 3.43
N LEU A 115 -11.73 -9.18 2.99
CA LEU A 115 -10.92 -7.97 2.90
C LEU A 115 -10.48 -7.82 1.45
N SER A 116 -10.71 -6.66 0.85
CA SER A 116 -10.21 -6.38 -0.49
C SER A 116 -9.07 -5.36 -0.44
N VAL A 117 -8.17 -5.45 -1.42
CA VAL A 117 -7.14 -4.43 -1.68
C VAL A 117 -7.36 -3.90 -3.08
N LEU A 118 -7.58 -2.60 -3.21
CA LEU A 118 -7.74 -1.91 -4.48
C LEU A 118 -6.42 -1.21 -4.81
N PHE A 119 -5.82 -1.56 -5.93
CA PHE A 119 -4.68 -0.87 -6.53
C PHE A 119 -5.14 0.03 -7.68
N GLN A 120 -4.59 1.23 -7.77
CA GLN A 120 -4.58 2.08 -8.95
C GLN A 120 -3.13 2.33 -9.35
N VAL A 121 -2.79 2.04 -10.61
CA VAL A 121 -1.42 2.11 -11.12
C VAL A 121 -1.39 3.04 -12.33
N SER A 122 -0.83 4.24 -12.14
CA SER A 122 -0.47 5.17 -13.21
C SER A 122 0.95 4.86 -13.72
N ASN A 123 1.46 5.63 -14.69
CA ASN A 123 2.79 5.37 -15.28
C ASN A 123 3.93 5.35 -14.25
N ASN A 124 3.81 6.10 -13.16
CA ASN A 124 4.86 6.24 -12.16
C ASN A 124 4.37 6.12 -10.71
N ASP A 125 3.07 5.89 -10.47
CA ASP A 125 2.54 5.82 -9.12
C ASP A 125 1.70 4.55 -8.93
N VAL A 126 1.92 3.89 -7.81
CA VAL A 126 0.98 2.92 -7.25
C VAL A 126 0.27 3.59 -6.08
N ALA A 127 -1.05 3.61 -6.10
CA ALA A 127 -1.86 3.89 -4.93
C ALA A 127 -2.67 2.66 -4.57
N PHE A 128 -2.65 2.24 -3.31
CA PHE A 128 -3.52 1.16 -2.85
C PHE A 128 -4.14 1.43 -1.49
N ARG A 129 -5.31 0.84 -1.25
CA ARG A 129 -6.01 0.89 0.03
C ARG A 129 -6.73 -0.41 0.31
N TYR A 130 -7.06 -0.64 1.58
CA TYR A 130 -7.94 -1.73 1.98
C TYR A 130 -9.39 -1.30 1.91
N GLU A 131 -10.26 -2.23 1.48
CA GLU A 131 -11.71 -2.08 1.51
C GLU A 131 -12.29 -3.21 2.37
N LEU A 132 -12.85 -2.81 3.50
CA LEU A 132 -13.46 -3.70 4.48
C LEU A 132 -14.94 -3.84 4.15
N SER A 133 -15.37 -5.07 3.86
CA SER A 133 -16.77 -5.40 3.69
C SER A 133 -17.51 -5.46 5.03
N ALA A 134 -18.84 -5.43 5.00
CA ALA A 134 -19.61 -5.80 6.18
C ALA A 134 -19.50 -7.32 6.41
N TRP A 135 -19.25 -7.74 7.64
CA TRP A 135 -19.17 -9.15 8.03
C TRP A 135 -20.45 -9.54 8.79
N GLY A 136 -21.43 -10.06 8.05
CA GLY A 136 -22.78 -10.33 8.59
C GLY A 136 -23.45 -9.04 9.08
N GLU A 137 -23.91 -9.04 10.33
CA GLU A 137 -24.58 -7.87 10.94
C GLU A 137 -23.63 -6.81 11.51
N ARG A 138 -22.30 -6.99 11.40
CA ARG A 138 -21.34 -5.99 11.85
C ARG A 138 -21.40 -4.72 10.98
N ARG A 139 -21.35 -3.56 11.65
CA ARG A 139 -21.39 -2.22 11.03
C ARG A 139 -20.22 -1.33 11.42
N ALA A 140 -19.34 -1.80 12.31
CA ALA A 140 -18.10 -1.14 12.66
C ALA A 140 -17.10 -2.17 13.20
N CYS A 141 -15.81 -1.86 13.11
CA CYS A 141 -14.73 -2.59 13.76
C CYS A 141 -13.63 -1.63 14.19
N VAL A 142 -12.66 -2.13 14.97
CA VAL A 142 -11.43 -1.40 15.29
C VAL A 142 -10.29 -2.05 14.53
N VAL A 143 -9.61 -1.27 13.68
CA VAL A 143 -8.34 -1.66 13.07
C VAL A 143 -7.23 -1.35 14.07
N GLU A 144 -6.61 -2.39 14.60
CA GLU A 144 -5.61 -2.29 15.68
C GLU A 144 -4.21 -2.07 15.11
N LYS A 145 -3.93 -2.67 13.95
CA LYS A 145 -2.64 -2.58 13.29
C LYS A 145 -2.77 -2.86 11.79
N GLU A 146 -1.90 -2.22 11.01
CA GLU A 146 -1.67 -2.55 9.61
C GLU A 146 -0.37 -3.37 9.48
N THR A 147 -0.40 -4.46 8.71
CA THR A 147 0.79 -5.30 8.44
C THR A 147 1.44 -4.97 7.11
N THR A 148 0.95 -3.93 6.43
CA THR A 148 1.53 -3.43 5.18
C THR A 148 3.03 -3.20 5.33
N GLY A 149 3.80 -3.79 4.44
CA GLY A 149 5.24 -3.59 4.38
C GLY A 149 5.71 -3.10 3.02
N PHE A 150 6.95 -2.66 3.00
CA PHE A 150 7.70 -2.20 1.83
C PHE A 150 9.09 -2.82 1.92
N ARG A 151 9.24 -4.00 1.30
CA ARG A 151 10.51 -4.71 1.22
C ARG A 151 11.28 -4.24 0.00
N PHE A 152 12.50 -3.78 0.20
CA PHE A 152 13.34 -3.23 -0.86
C PHE A 152 14.47 -4.20 -1.24
N PRO A 153 14.98 -4.14 -2.47
CA PRO A 153 16.26 -4.76 -2.82
C PRO A 153 17.36 -4.31 -1.84
N SER A 154 18.26 -5.22 -1.47
CA SER A 154 19.28 -4.97 -0.43
C SER A 154 20.25 -3.83 -0.72
N VAL A 155 20.41 -3.45 -2.00
CA VAL A 155 21.24 -2.32 -2.46
C VAL A 155 20.64 -0.94 -2.18
N THR A 156 19.43 -0.89 -1.63
CA THR A 156 18.67 0.35 -1.46
C THR A 156 19.22 1.20 -0.30
N THR A 157 19.34 2.50 -0.54
CA THR A 157 19.63 3.52 0.49
C THR A 157 18.41 4.39 0.76
N ALA A 158 18.38 5.03 1.92
CA ALA A 158 17.24 5.77 2.43
C ALA A 158 17.54 7.25 2.67
N PHE A 159 16.54 8.07 2.43
CA PHE A 159 16.45 9.50 2.74
C PHE A 159 15.20 9.69 3.59
N VAL A 160 15.37 9.63 4.91
CA VAL A 160 14.27 9.52 5.87
C VAL A 160 14.45 10.49 7.02
N SER A 161 13.34 10.97 7.58
CA SER A 161 13.32 11.84 8.75
C SER A 161 12.64 11.12 9.93
N TYR A 162 13.19 11.27 11.12
CA TYR A 162 12.74 10.53 12.30
C TYR A 162 11.32 10.91 12.72
N MET A 163 10.52 9.90 13.05
CA MET A 163 9.33 10.10 13.86
C MET A 163 9.78 10.43 15.28
N MET A 164 9.48 11.65 15.72
CA MET A 164 9.95 12.15 17.02
C MET A 164 9.33 11.35 18.16
N ALA A 165 10.06 11.22 19.27
CA ALA A 165 9.50 10.66 20.49
C ALA A 165 8.37 11.56 21.02
N PRO A 166 7.29 10.97 21.57
CA PRO A 166 6.13 11.71 22.03
C PRO A 166 6.43 12.50 23.31
N MET A 167 5.97 13.75 23.35
CA MET A 167 5.96 14.62 24.51
C MET A 167 7.34 15.02 25.07
N GLU A 168 8.37 15.10 24.21
CA GLU A 168 9.76 15.37 24.61
C GLU A 168 10.27 16.77 24.24
N SER A 169 9.99 17.27 23.03
CA SER A 169 10.54 18.55 22.54
C SER A 169 9.97 19.77 23.29
N PHE A 170 10.26 20.99 22.80
CA PHE A 170 9.86 22.23 23.47
C PHE A 170 8.41 22.18 23.95
N ALA A 171 8.18 22.48 25.24
CA ALA A 171 6.86 22.46 25.87
C ALA A 171 6.05 21.16 25.63
N ARG A 172 6.72 20.01 25.42
CA ARG A 172 6.12 18.70 25.16
C ARG A 172 5.26 18.65 23.88
N THR A 173 5.62 19.42 22.85
CA THR A 173 4.84 19.50 21.61
C THR A 173 5.20 18.47 20.54
N SER A 174 6.17 17.58 20.78
CA SER A 174 6.48 16.49 19.85
C SER A 174 5.46 15.34 19.95
N PRO A 175 5.17 14.63 18.84
CA PRO A 175 5.77 14.76 17.51
C PRO A 175 5.25 15.97 16.70
N SER A 176 6.17 16.70 16.04
CA SER A 176 5.84 17.91 15.25
C SER A 176 6.39 17.88 13.81
N TYR A 177 6.95 16.74 13.37
CA TYR A 177 7.57 16.58 12.04
C TYR A 177 8.79 17.48 11.78
N GLU A 178 9.43 17.98 12.84
CA GLU A 178 10.58 18.90 12.78
C GLU A 178 11.92 18.18 13.03
N SER A 179 12.05 16.97 12.48
CA SER A 179 13.27 16.17 12.57
C SER A 179 14.18 16.40 11.36
N GLY A 180 15.50 16.36 11.58
CA GLY A 180 16.49 16.34 10.50
C GLY A 180 16.43 15.04 9.69
N TYR A 181 16.97 15.09 8.47
CA TYR A 181 17.05 13.93 7.59
C TYR A 181 18.34 13.15 7.78
N GLN A 182 18.23 11.82 7.74
CA GLN A 182 19.34 10.95 7.31
C GLN A 182 19.27 10.85 5.80
N THR A 183 20.39 11.08 5.11
CA THR A 183 20.42 11.15 3.63
C THR A 183 21.37 10.12 3.05
N ASP A 184 20.87 9.36 2.08
CA ASP A 184 21.61 8.32 1.35
C ASP A 184 22.29 7.27 2.25
N VAL A 185 21.64 6.94 3.37
CA VAL A 185 22.17 5.96 4.33
C VAL A 185 21.73 4.55 3.95
N PRO A 186 22.55 3.50 4.19
CA PRO A 186 22.09 2.13 4.09
C PRO A 186 20.85 1.91 4.97
N MET A 187 19.82 1.22 4.46
CA MET A 187 18.58 1.01 5.24
C MET A 187 18.84 0.36 6.61
N ALA A 188 19.84 -0.53 6.69
CA ALA A 188 20.25 -1.18 7.95
C ALA A 188 20.74 -0.20 9.04
N GLU A 189 21.16 1.00 8.68
CA GLU A 189 21.59 2.04 9.62
C GLU A 189 20.41 2.92 10.09
N THR A 190 19.25 2.79 9.47
CA THR A 190 18.01 3.46 9.90
C THR A 190 17.41 2.72 11.12
N THR A 191 18.01 2.94 12.29
CA THR A 191 17.73 2.18 13.52
C THR A 191 16.70 2.78 14.50
N SER A 192 16.05 3.90 14.14
CA SER A 192 15.05 4.58 14.98
C SER A 192 13.99 3.63 15.55
N GLY A 193 13.81 3.66 16.87
CA GLY A 193 12.82 2.85 17.57
C GLY A 193 11.38 3.36 17.41
N THR A 194 11.20 4.62 17.03
CA THR A 194 9.91 5.26 16.76
C THR A 194 9.58 5.33 15.27
N GLY A 195 10.49 4.86 14.40
CA GLY A 195 10.32 4.89 12.96
C GLY A 195 10.61 6.25 12.31
N TYR A 196 9.99 6.48 11.16
CA TYR A 196 10.23 7.59 10.24
C TYR A 196 8.93 8.16 9.68
N VAL A 197 8.83 9.48 9.59
CA VAL A 197 7.65 10.14 9.04
C VAL A 197 7.54 9.95 7.53
N PHE A 198 6.32 10.00 7.00
CA PHE A 198 6.12 10.19 5.57
C PHE A 198 6.39 11.65 5.15
N PRO A 199 6.81 11.88 3.89
CA PRO A 199 7.20 10.85 2.91
C PRO A 199 8.62 10.32 3.19
N GLY A 200 8.87 9.05 2.84
CA GLY A 200 10.20 8.43 2.87
C GLY A 200 10.72 8.19 1.45
N LEU A 201 11.91 8.69 1.13
CA LEU A 201 12.53 8.53 -0.20
C LEU A 201 13.64 7.46 -0.15
N PHE A 202 13.68 6.62 -1.18
CA PHE A 202 14.61 5.49 -1.27
C PHE A 202 15.26 5.46 -2.65
N ARG A 203 16.57 5.22 -2.70
CA ARG A 203 17.32 5.04 -3.94
C ARG A 203 17.65 3.56 -4.10
N VAL A 204 17.11 2.94 -5.13
CA VAL A 204 17.27 1.51 -5.41
C VAL A 204 18.52 1.31 -6.27
N GLY A 205 19.69 1.33 -5.63
CA GLY A 205 20.98 1.19 -6.32
C GLY A 205 21.13 2.21 -7.47
N ASN A 206 21.24 1.67 -8.70
CA ASN A 206 21.25 2.43 -9.96
C ASN A 206 19.96 2.23 -10.78
N ASP A 207 18.99 1.48 -10.26
CA ASP A 207 17.76 1.11 -10.99
C ASP A 207 16.66 2.17 -10.85
N GLY A 208 16.74 3.05 -9.83
CA GLY A 208 15.84 4.19 -9.72
C GLY A 208 15.56 4.66 -8.30
N TRP A 209 14.38 5.22 -8.12
CA TRP A 209 13.90 5.87 -6.89
C TRP A 209 12.49 5.41 -6.54
N VAL A 210 12.21 5.37 -5.23
CA VAL A 210 10.88 5.08 -4.67
C VAL A 210 10.56 6.11 -3.59
N LEU A 211 9.42 6.79 -3.69
CA LEU A 211 8.89 7.67 -2.65
C LEU A 211 7.65 7.00 -2.04
N LEU A 212 7.73 6.67 -0.74
CA LEU A 212 6.62 6.15 0.03
C LEU A 212 5.90 7.28 0.75
N SER A 213 4.58 7.29 0.69
CA SER A 213 3.73 8.22 1.45
C SER A 213 2.34 7.61 1.70
N GLU A 214 1.47 8.41 2.30
CA GLU A 214 0.03 8.17 2.32
C GLU A 214 -0.74 9.42 1.86
N THR A 215 -1.99 9.24 1.47
CA THR A 215 -2.94 10.34 1.23
C THR A 215 -4.37 9.93 1.55
N GLY A 216 -5.27 10.91 1.65
CA GLY A 216 -6.68 10.66 1.96
C GLY A 216 -6.94 10.30 3.43
N VAL A 217 -6.02 10.68 4.33
CA VAL A 217 -6.25 10.62 5.78
C VAL A 217 -7.30 11.68 6.14
N THR A 218 -8.41 11.24 6.72
CA THR A 218 -9.52 12.11 7.16
C THR A 218 -9.82 11.83 8.64
N SER A 219 -10.88 12.43 9.20
CA SER A 219 -11.35 12.09 10.55
C SER A 219 -11.74 10.61 10.73
N LEU A 220 -11.83 9.83 9.65
CA LEU A 220 -12.18 8.42 9.67
C LEU A 220 -10.98 7.50 9.86
N TYR A 221 -9.74 8.02 9.91
CA TYR A 221 -8.54 7.21 10.08
C TYR A 221 -7.41 7.95 10.81
N CYS A 222 -6.46 7.21 11.38
CA CYS A 222 -5.24 7.80 11.93
C CYS A 222 -4.22 8.08 10.83
N ALA A 223 -3.40 9.12 11.02
CA ALA A 223 -2.15 9.24 10.28
C ALA A 223 -1.24 8.06 10.62
N SER A 224 -0.42 7.65 9.67
CA SER A 224 0.53 6.56 9.82
C SER A 224 1.95 7.06 9.56
N HIS A 225 2.93 6.22 9.87
CA HIS A 225 4.33 6.48 9.53
C HIS A 225 5.03 5.18 9.16
N LEU A 226 6.27 5.26 8.68
CA LEU A 226 7.10 4.07 8.50
C LEU A 226 7.64 3.64 9.86
N GLY A 227 7.56 2.36 10.18
CA GLY A 227 8.14 1.78 11.36
C GLY A 227 9.66 1.67 11.29
N LYS A 228 10.24 1.02 12.30
CA LYS A 228 11.66 0.68 12.30
C LYS A 228 11.99 -0.26 11.14
N TYR A 229 13.12 -0.03 10.47
CA TYR A 229 13.65 -0.99 9.50
C TYR A 229 13.94 -2.33 10.17
N HIS A 230 13.35 -3.39 9.64
CA HIS A 230 13.60 -4.76 10.11
C HIS A 230 13.53 -5.72 8.92
N ASP A 231 14.46 -6.68 8.88
CA ASP A 231 14.46 -7.77 7.88
C ASP A 231 14.21 -7.28 6.44
N GLY A 232 14.95 -6.25 5.97
CA GLY A 232 14.82 -5.79 4.58
C GLY A 232 13.59 -4.94 4.26
N MET A 233 12.76 -4.59 5.23
CA MET A 233 11.54 -3.81 5.00
C MET A 233 11.27 -2.73 6.03
N TYR A 234 10.43 -1.78 5.63
CA TYR A 234 9.69 -0.91 6.55
C TYR A 234 8.23 -1.36 6.59
N THR A 235 7.56 -1.22 7.73
CA THR A 235 6.12 -1.49 7.87
C THR A 235 5.35 -0.21 8.17
N VAL A 236 4.05 -0.18 7.86
CA VAL A 236 3.18 0.90 8.33
C VAL A 236 2.97 0.77 9.84
N GLU A 237 3.18 1.86 10.58
CA GLU A 237 2.89 1.96 12.01
C GLU A 237 1.88 3.08 12.30
N TYR A 238 1.06 2.84 13.33
CA TYR A 238 0.06 3.79 13.83
C TYR A 238 0.63 4.64 14.96
N PRO A 239 -0.02 5.76 15.32
CA PRO A 239 0.50 6.70 16.31
C PRO A 239 0.83 6.03 17.64
N ASN A 240 1.89 6.49 18.29
CA ASN A 240 2.28 5.98 19.59
C ASN A 240 1.22 6.35 20.64
N PRO A 241 0.78 5.43 21.52
CA PRO A 241 -0.24 5.73 22.52
C PRO A 241 0.16 6.80 23.55
N LYS A 242 1.43 7.20 23.61
CA LYS A 242 1.90 8.33 24.43
C LYS A 242 1.73 9.70 23.75
N GLU A 243 1.47 9.74 22.44
CA GLU A 243 1.12 10.96 21.72
C GLU A 243 -0.18 11.57 22.29
N ASN A 244 -0.43 12.84 21.97
CA ASN A 244 -1.56 13.59 22.51
C ASN A 244 -1.62 13.51 24.06
N ASN A 245 -0.46 13.56 24.70
CA ASN A 245 -0.28 13.41 26.15
C ASN A 245 -0.90 12.12 26.73
N GLY A 246 -0.94 11.03 25.95
CA GLY A 246 -1.52 9.77 26.37
C GLY A 246 -3.04 9.69 26.24
N PHE A 247 -3.67 10.62 25.51
CA PHE A 247 -5.12 10.69 25.37
C PHE A 247 -5.60 10.24 23.99
N GLY A 248 -6.52 9.27 23.98
CA GLY A 248 -7.11 8.69 22.77
C GLY A 248 -6.69 7.23 22.56
N SER A 249 -7.27 6.59 21.54
CA SER A 249 -6.86 5.25 21.08
C SER A 249 -5.86 5.36 19.93
N ASN A 250 -4.94 4.40 19.83
CA ASN A 250 -4.00 4.26 18.72
C ASN A 250 -4.53 3.40 17.56
N GLY A 251 -5.55 2.55 17.81
CA GLY A 251 -6.32 1.88 16.78
C GLY A 251 -7.44 2.77 16.22
N VAL A 252 -7.92 2.42 15.03
CA VAL A 252 -8.94 3.19 14.30
C VAL A 252 -10.29 2.47 14.35
N GLN A 253 -11.30 3.11 14.92
CA GLN A 253 -12.68 2.66 14.73
C GLN A 253 -13.17 3.09 13.34
N ILE A 254 -13.59 2.13 12.52
CA ILE A 254 -14.12 2.37 11.17
C ILE A 254 -15.52 1.79 11.02
N GLY A 255 -16.39 2.48 10.27
CA GLY A 255 -17.67 1.93 9.83
C GLY A 255 -17.49 0.82 8.78
N LEU A 256 -18.43 -0.11 8.70
CA LEU A 256 -18.46 -1.18 7.70
C LEU A 256 -19.71 -1.04 6.81
N PRO A 257 -19.56 -1.02 5.47
CA PRO A 257 -18.30 -1.05 4.72
C PRO A 257 -17.44 0.22 4.94
N GLY A 258 -16.12 0.07 4.85
CA GLY A 258 -15.16 1.16 5.10
C GLY A 258 -13.86 0.97 4.33
N VAL A 259 -13.04 2.02 4.27
CA VAL A 259 -11.77 2.00 3.57
C VAL A 259 -10.66 2.65 4.39
N THR A 260 -9.42 2.18 4.20
CA THR A 260 -8.24 2.87 4.73
C THR A 260 -7.88 4.06 3.82
N PRO A 261 -7.01 4.98 4.29
CA PRO A 261 -6.29 5.90 3.43
C PRO A 261 -5.50 5.14 2.35
N TRP A 262 -5.07 5.88 1.34
CA TRP A 262 -4.23 5.35 0.29
C TRP A 262 -2.78 5.31 0.74
N ARG A 263 -2.12 4.18 0.54
CA ARG A 263 -0.66 4.03 0.56
C ARG A 263 -0.16 4.32 -0.85
N THR A 264 0.80 5.23 -0.99
CA THR A 264 1.30 5.68 -2.29
C THR A 264 2.77 5.34 -2.45
N ILE A 265 3.13 4.88 -3.64
CA ILE A 265 4.48 4.48 -4.03
C ILE A 265 4.78 5.13 -5.38
N THR A 266 5.50 6.26 -5.37
CA THR A 266 5.95 6.92 -6.60
C THR A 266 7.31 6.37 -7.01
N ILE A 267 7.46 5.98 -8.28
CA ILE A 267 8.59 5.22 -8.80
C ILE A 267 9.10 5.85 -10.08
N GLY A 268 10.42 5.95 -10.23
CA GLY A 268 11.05 6.38 -11.47
C GLY A 268 12.49 5.91 -11.58
N ASP A 269 13.00 5.80 -12.80
CA ASP A 269 14.44 5.55 -13.08
C ASP A 269 15.30 6.81 -12.89
N ASN A 270 14.66 7.95 -12.64
CA ASN A 270 15.25 9.23 -12.30
C ASN A 270 14.32 9.99 -11.33
N LEU A 271 14.73 11.16 -10.87
CA LEU A 271 13.99 11.93 -9.87
C LEU A 271 12.76 12.69 -10.42
N LYS A 272 12.60 12.81 -11.75
CA LYS A 272 11.50 13.57 -12.36
C LYS A 272 10.12 13.12 -11.87
N PRO A 273 9.76 11.82 -11.86
CA PRO A 273 8.43 11.41 -11.38
C PRO A 273 8.23 11.67 -9.89
N VAL A 274 9.30 11.55 -9.08
CA VAL A 274 9.25 11.86 -7.64
C VAL A 274 8.91 13.35 -7.42
N VAL A 275 9.49 14.23 -8.22
CA VAL A 275 9.24 15.68 -8.14
C VAL A 275 7.88 16.06 -8.73
N GLU A 276 7.50 15.46 -9.86
CA GLU A 276 6.31 15.83 -10.62
C GLU A 276 5.02 15.14 -10.16
N THR A 277 5.11 14.07 -9.36
CA THR A 277 3.92 13.29 -8.96
C THR A 277 2.81 14.15 -8.35
N THR A 278 1.59 13.87 -8.77
CA THR A 278 0.32 14.41 -8.26
C THR A 278 -0.47 13.38 -7.46
N ILE A 279 0.11 12.20 -7.17
CA ILE A 279 -0.60 11.08 -6.52
C ILE A 279 -1.29 11.44 -5.19
N PRO A 280 -0.81 12.40 -4.37
CA PRO A 280 -1.55 12.80 -3.16
C PRO A 280 -2.94 13.37 -3.46
N PHE A 281 -3.17 13.88 -4.68
CA PHE A 281 -4.41 14.51 -5.13
C PHE A 281 -5.20 13.63 -6.10
N ASP A 282 -4.54 12.74 -6.84
CA ASP A 282 -5.16 11.93 -7.88
C ASP A 282 -6.21 10.94 -7.36
N VAL A 283 -6.02 10.41 -6.15
CA VAL A 283 -6.87 9.34 -5.58
C VAL A 283 -7.80 9.80 -4.46
N VAL A 284 -7.93 11.12 -4.28
CA VAL A 284 -8.84 11.72 -3.29
C VAL A 284 -9.89 12.58 -3.98
N GLU A 285 -10.97 12.87 -3.26
CA GLU A 285 -12.06 13.72 -3.71
C GLU A 285 -12.32 14.82 -2.65
N PRO A 286 -12.82 16.00 -3.06
CA PRO A 286 -13.27 17.02 -2.11
C PRO A 286 -14.33 16.48 -1.13
N LEU A 287 -14.19 16.80 0.15
CA LEU A 287 -15.16 16.37 1.18
C LEU A 287 -16.38 17.29 1.28
N TYR A 288 -16.24 18.55 0.85
CA TYR A 288 -17.27 19.59 0.86
C TYR A 288 -16.88 20.72 -0.08
N ASP A 289 -17.86 21.51 -0.50
CA ASP A 289 -17.63 22.72 -1.29
C ASP A 289 -16.98 23.81 -0.43
N ALA A 290 -16.00 24.52 -0.99
CA ALA A 290 -15.36 25.63 -0.30
C ALA A 290 -16.35 26.79 -0.11
N SER A 291 -16.37 27.38 1.10
CA SER A 291 -17.22 28.54 1.41
C SER A 291 -16.80 29.83 0.68
N GLN A 292 -15.58 29.86 0.13
CA GLN A 292 -15.04 30.95 -0.66
C GLN A 292 -13.98 30.45 -1.64
N LYS A 293 -13.64 31.28 -2.64
CA LYS A 293 -12.46 31.07 -3.48
C LYS A 293 -11.22 31.45 -2.68
N TYR A 294 -10.17 30.65 -2.79
CA TYR A 294 -8.91 30.80 -2.08
C TYR A 294 -7.74 30.81 -3.06
#